data_AF-A0A257XV96-F1
#
_entry.id   AF-A0A257XV96-F1
#
_cell.length_a   1.000
_cell.length_b   1.000
_cell.length_c   1.000
_cell.angle_alpha   90.00
_cell.angle_beta   90.00
_cell.angle_gamma   90.00
#
_symmetry.space_group_name_H-M   'P 1'
#
loop_
_entity.id
_entity.type
_entity.pdbx_description
1 polymer ?
#
loop_
_entity_poly.entity_id
_entity_poly.type
_entity_poly.pdbx_seq_one_letter_code
_entity_poly.pdbx_strand_id
1 'polypeptide(L)'
;AHMALVVERVLGSYRQLGRMEEGVQWLRALYARQPSQDVFSALYLAVSETEGAFAATQLAREELRRNPSLRTLDRLLEAQLINAEPGERELLQVEKSLVAAHSQRMMRYQCDSCGFKAKQFFWRCPACGRWDSVDPERQESES
;
A
#
# COMPACT_ATOMS: atom_id res chain seq x y z
N ALA A 1 12.73 -5.28 6.67
CA ALA A 1 11.86 -6.27 6.02
C ALA A 1 10.45 -6.25 6.62
N HIS A 2 10.24 -6.67 7.87
CA HIS A 2 8.89 -6.90 8.44
C HIS A 2 8.11 -5.67 8.92
N MET A 3 8.66 -4.46 8.81
CA MET A 3 7.98 -3.24 9.26
C MET A 3 6.62 -3.04 8.59
N ALA A 4 6.49 -3.43 7.31
CA ALA A 4 5.23 -3.44 6.55
C ALA A 4 4.07 -4.14 7.30
N LEU A 5 4.37 -5.17 8.10
CA LEU A 5 3.36 -5.94 8.84
C LEU A 5 2.79 -5.22 10.06
N VAL A 6 3.48 -4.19 10.56
CA VAL A 6 3.11 -3.49 11.82
C VAL A 6 2.80 -2.02 11.63
N VAL A 7 3.03 -1.46 10.43
CA VAL A 7 2.88 -0.04 10.15
C VAL A 7 1.52 0.50 10.59
N GLU A 8 0.42 -0.16 10.22
CA GLU A 8 -0.94 0.28 10.60
C GLU A 8 -1.15 0.35 12.11
N ARG A 9 -0.56 -0.59 12.87
CA ARG A 9 -0.65 -0.60 14.34
C ARG A 9 0.14 0.56 14.96
N VAL A 10 1.35 0.81 14.45
CA VAL A 10 2.18 1.93 14.90
C VAL A 10 1.50 3.27 14.60
N LEU A 11 0.93 3.39 13.39
CA LEU A 11 0.18 4.58 12.99
C LEU A 11 -1.07 4.80 13.87
N GLY A 12 -1.75 3.71 14.23
CA GLY A 12 -2.85 3.73 15.20
C GLY A 12 -2.43 4.33 16.55
N SER A 13 -1.22 4.04 17.04
CA SER A 13 -0.69 4.65 18.26
C SER A 13 -0.43 6.14 18.11
N TYR A 14 0.13 6.60 17.00
CA TYR A 14 0.29 8.04 16.73
C TYR A 14 -1.05 8.78 16.69
N ARG A 15 -2.07 8.16 16.07
CA ARG A 15 -3.42 8.72 16.01
C ARG A 15 -4.04 8.85 17.41
N GLN A 16 -3.94 7.82 18.25
CA GLN A 16 -4.45 7.86 19.63
C GLN A 16 -3.76 8.91 20.50
N LEU A 17 -2.47 9.19 20.24
CA LEU A 17 -1.71 10.20 20.96
C LEU A 17 -1.91 11.62 20.41
N GLY A 18 -2.69 11.80 19.33
CA GLY A 18 -2.84 13.10 18.66
C GLY A 18 -1.55 13.59 17.98
N ARG A 19 -0.61 12.68 17.68
CA ARG A 19 0.73 12.98 17.15
C ARG A 19 0.86 12.55 15.69
N MET A 20 -0.18 12.79 14.91
CA MET A 20 -0.28 12.23 13.57
C MET A 20 0.77 12.79 12.61
N GLU A 21 1.15 14.06 12.75
CA GLU A 21 2.24 14.69 12.00
C GLU A 21 3.58 13.95 12.19
N GLU A 22 3.89 13.54 13.43
CA GLU A 22 5.09 12.74 13.72
C GLU A 22 4.99 11.34 13.10
N GLY A 23 3.79 10.75 13.09
CA GLY A 23 3.52 9.48 12.41
C GLY A 23 3.78 9.55 10.91
N VAL A 24 3.39 10.65 10.26
CA VAL A 24 3.68 10.91 8.84
C VAL A 24 5.18 11.08 8.60
N GLN A 25 5.89 11.83 9.44
CA GLN A 25 7.35 12.00 9.33
C GLN A 25 8.08 10.66 9.49
N TRP A 26 7.66 9.86 10.47
CA TRP A 26 8.18 8.52 10.68
C TRP A 26 7.93 7.62 9.46
N LEU A 27 6.73 7.66 8.87
CA LEU A 27 6.40 6.91 7.65
C LEU A 27 7.25 7.35 6.46
N ARG A 28 7.45 8.65 6.26
CA ARG A 28 8.34 9.18 5.20
C ARG A 28 9.77 8.66 5.38
N ALA A 29 10.30 8.70 6.60
CA ALA A 29 11.64 8.19 6.92
C ALA A 29 11.74 6.67 6.75
N LEU A 30 10.72 5.91 7.16
CA LEU A 30 10.65 4.47 6.98
C LEU A 30 10.63 4.11 5.49
N TYR A 31 9.78 4.79 4.71
CA TYR A 31 9.64 4.57 3.28
C TYR A 31 10.94 4.89 2.52
N ALA A 32 11.61 5.99 2.86
CA ALA A 32 12.89 6.36 2.25
C ALA A 32 13.99 5.31 2.49
N ARG A 33 13.97 4.64 3.65
CA ARG A 33 14.94 3.58 4.00
C ARG A 33 14.58 2.21 3.43
N GLN A 34 13.28 1.91 3.38
CA GLN A 34 12.76 0.62 2.92
C GLN A 34 11.50 0.89 2.09
N PRO A 35 11.65 1.19 0.78
CA PRO A 35 10.53 1.34 -0.12
C PRO A 35 9.70 0.06 -0.11
N SER A 36 8.41 0.20 0.14
CA SER A 36 7.46 -0.90 0.11
C SER A 36 6.07 -0.39 -0.20
N GLN A 37 5.30 -1.17 -0.97
CA GLN A 37 3.94 -0.85 -1.37
C GLN A 37 2.98 -0.73 -0.17
N ASP A 38 3.19 -1.54 0.87
CA ASP A 38 2.39 -1.48 2.11
C ASP A 38 2.74 -0.24 2.94
N VAL A 39 4.02 0.09 3.05
CA VAL A 39 4.47 1.32 3.73
C VAL A 39 3.99 2.56 2.98
N PHE A 40 4.07 2.56 1.65
CA PHE A 40 3.55 3.62 0.81
C PHE A 40 2.04 3.80 0.99
N SER A 41 1.28 2.69 1.00
CA SER A 41 -0.17 2.74 1.20
C SER A 41 -0.54 3.40 2.53
N ALA A 42 0.18 3.06 3.61
CA ALA A 42 -0.03 3.69 4.91
C ALA A 42 0.36 5.18 4.91
N LEU A 43 1.49 5.53 4.27
CA LEU A 43 1.92 6.92 4.11
C LEU A 43 0.91 7.76 3.33
N TYR A 44 0.37 7.22 2.23
CA TYR A 44 -0.68 7.87 1.45
C TYR A 44 -1.91 8.17 2.30
N LEU A 45 -2.41 7.19 3.05
CA LEU A 45 -3.56 7.37 3.93
C LEU A 45 -3.29 8.40 5.03
N ALA A 46 -2.11 8.34 5.66
CA ALA A 46 -1.69 9.27 6.69
C ALA A 46 -1.62 10.71 6.16
N VAL A 47 -1.02 10.92 4.98
CA VAL A 47 -0.92 12.23 4.31
C VAL A 47 -2.30 12.74 3.90
N SER A 48 -3.19 11.85 3.42
CA SER A 48 -4.58 12.22 3.10
C SER A 48 -5.33 12.73 4.33
N GLU A 49 -5.13 12.08 5.49
CA GLU A 49 -5.72 12.45 6.78
C GLU A 49 -5.17 13.78 7.32
N THR A 50 -3.86 14.04 7.20
CA THR A 50 -3.22 15.21 7.86
C THR A 50 -2.98 16.41 6.95
N GLU A 51 -2.62 16.17 5.69
CA GLU A 51 -2.21 17.20 4.73
C GLU A 51 -3.25 17.39 3.61
N GLY A 52 -4.26 16.52 3.55
CA GLY A 52 -5.41 16.63 2.64
C GLY A 52 -5.24 15.96 1.29
N ALA A 53 -6.34 15.93 0.53
CA ALA A 53 -6.44 15.19 -0.74
C ALA A 53 -5.43 15.65 -1.80
N PHE A 54 -5.13 16.95 -1.87
CA PHE A 54 -4.17 17.47 -2.85
C PHE A 54 -2.74 16.94 -2.59
N ALA A 55 -2.28 16.96 -1.34
CA ALA A 55 -0.98 16.45 -0.95
C ALA A 55 -0.86 14.94 -1.23
N ALA A 56 -1.90 14.17 -0.88
CA ALA A 56 -1.98 12.74 -1.15
C ALA A 56 -1.96 12.43 -2.65
N THR A 57 -2.69 13.21 -3.47
CA THR A 57 -2.69 13.07 -4.93
C THR A 57 -1.30 13.27 -5.52
N GLN A 58 -0.60 14.33 -5.09
CA GLN A 58 0.76 14.62 -5.58
C GLN A 58 1.74 13.52 -5.17
N LEU A 59 1.63 13.00 -3.95
CA LEU A 59 2.41 11.88 -3.46
C LEU A 59 2.17 10.62 -4.30
N ALA A 60 0.90 10.25 -4.56
CA ALA A 60 0.55 9.11 -5.40
C ALA A 60 1.04 9.25 -6.84
N ARG A 61 0.95 10.46 -7.41
CA ARG A 61 1.43 10.75 -8.76
C ARG A 61 2.93 10.58 -8.87
N GLU A 62 3.70 11.07 -7.89
CA GLU A 62 5.15 10.93 -7.88
C GLU A 62 5.57 9.48 -7.70
N GLU A 63 4.93 8.76 -6.78
CA GLU A 63 5.19 7.34 -6.58
C GLU A 63 4.87 6.53 -7.83
N LEU A 64 3.76 6.80 -8.52
CA LEU A 64 3.38 6.06 -9.72
C LEU A 64 4.40 6.24 -10.86
N ARG A 65 5.00 7.43 -10.98
CA ARG A 65 6.09 7.66 -11.94
C ARG A 65 7.35 6.90 -11.58
N ARG A 66 7.67 6.83 -10.29
CA ARG A 66 8.92 6.25 -9.80
C ARG A 66 8.87 4.72 -9.73
N ASN A 67 7.73 4.16 -9.35
CA ASN A 67 7.50 2.74 -9.16
C ASN A 67 6.07 2.36 -9.63
N PRO A 68 5.89 2.14 -10.94
CA PRO A 68 4.59 1.82 -11.50
C PRO A 68 4.01 0.54 -10.87
N SER A 69 2.88 0.66 -10.18
CA SER A 69 2.15 -0.46 -9.59
C SER A 69 0.64 -0.24 -9.69
N LEU A 70 -0.12 -1.33 -9.74
CA LEU A 70 -1.59 -1.23 -9.75
C LEU A 70 -2.13 -0.68 -8.43
N ARG A 71 -1.44 -0.93 -7.31
CA ARG A 71 -1.80 -0.33 -6.03
C ARG A 71 -1.66 1.18 -6.03
N THR A 72 -0.54 1.70 -6.54
CA THR A 72 -0.32 3.15 -6.58
C THR A 72 -1.29 3.80 -7.56
N LEU A 73 -1.61 3.13 -8.67
CA LEU A 73 -2.67 3.58 -9.58
C LEU A 73 -4.04 3.60 -8.90
N ASP A 74 -4.40 2.56 -8.14
CA ASP A 74 -5.65 2.51 -7.37
C ASP A 74 -5.79 3.67 -6.39
N ARG A 75 -4.69 4.05 -5.71
CA ARG A 75 -4.63 5.22 -4.82
C ARG A 75 -4.76 6.54 -5.58
N LEU A 76 -4.11 6.67 -6.73
CA LEU A 76 -4.22 7.88 -7.55
C LEU A 76 -5.65 8.07 -8.06
N LEU A 77 -6.33 7.00 -8.48
CA LEU A 77 -7.73 7.05 -8.89
C LEU A 77 -8.67 7.39 -7.72
N GLU A 78 -8.42 6.83 -6.53
CA GLU A 78 -9.12 7.19 -5.29
C GLU A 78 -8.98 8.69 -4.98
N ALA A 79 -7.78 9.25 -5.15
CA ALA A 79 -7.53 10.67 -4.92
C ALA A 79 -8.28 11.57 -5.92
N GLN A 80 -8.31 11.19 -7.20
CA GLN A 80 -9.02 11.92 -8.26
C GLN A 80 -10.54 11.89 -8.03
N LEU A 81 -11.09 10.77 -7.55
CA LEU A 81 -12.52 10.64 -7.26
C LEU A 81 -13.04 11.62 -6.20
N ILE A 82 -12.18 12.10 -5.29
CA ILE A 82 -12.57 13.06 -4.25
C ILE A 82 -13.03 14.39 -4.90
N ASN A 83 -12.32 14.86 -5.92
CA ASN A 83 -12.54 16.16 -6.55
C ASN A 83 -13.16 16.07 -7.96
N ALA A 84 -13.53 14.87 -8.42
CA ALA A 84 -14.11 14.67 -9.75
C ALA A 84 -15.46 15.37 -9.89
N GLU A 85 -15.68 15.99 -11.05
CA GLU A 85 -17.00 16.48 -11.45
C GLU A 85 -17.97 15.31 -11.67
N PRO A 86 -19.30 15.50 -11.53
CA PRO A 86 -20.28 14.42 -11.63
C PRO A 86 -20.16 13.56 -12.91
N GLY A 87 -19.85 14.16 -14.06
CA GLY A 87 -19.71 13.45 -15.32
C GLY A 87 -18.44 12.61 -15.44
N GLU A 88 -17.34 13.03 -14.80
CA GLU A 88 -16.06 12.29 -14.81
C GLU A 88 -16.04 11.19 -13.74
N ARG A 89 -16.76 11.42 -12.63
CA ARG A 89 -16.81 10.51 -11.49
C ARG A 89 -17.28 9.10 -11.86
N GLU A 90 -18.25 8.98 -12.78
CA GLU A 90 -18.74 7.67 -13.21
C GLU A 90 -17.66 6.83 -13.88
N LEU A 91 -16.96 7.40 -14.87
CA LEU A 91 -15.88 6.71 -15.58
C LEU A 91 -14.71 6.36 -14.64
N LEU A 92 -14.28 7.32 -13.80
CA LEU A 92 -13.22 7.09 -12.81
C LEU A 92 -13.58 5.97 -11.82
N GLN A 93 -14.86 5.85 -11.45
CA GLN A 93 -15.32 4.79 -10.56
C GLN A 93 -15.22 3.41 -11.22
N VAL A 94 -15.51 3.31 -12.52
CA VAL A 94 -15.35 2.08 -13.31
C VAL A 94 -13.87 1.71 -13.41
N GLU A 95 -13.02 2.66 -13.80
CA GLU A 95 -11.56 2.45 -13.90
C GLU A 95 -10.97 1.98 -12.57
N LYS A 96 -11.31 2.66 -11.46
CA LYS A 96 -10.88 2.27 -10.13
C LYS A 96 -11.32 0.84 -9.80
N SER A 97 -12.58 0.49 -10.09
CA SER A 97 -13.12 -0.83 -9.77
C SER A 97 -12.39 -1.94 -10.52
N LEU A 98 -12.04 -1.71 -11.79
CA LEU A 98 -11.26 -2.65 -12.61
C LEU A 98 -9.83 -2.81 -12.07
N VAL A 99 -9.15 -1.70 -11.77
CA VAL A 99 -7.80 -1.70 -11.21
C VAL A 99 -7.77 -2.40 -9.85
N ALA A 100 -8.71 -2.07 -8.96
CA ALA A 100 -8.83 -2.68 -7.63
C ALA A 100 -9.04 -4.20 -7.72
N ALA A 101 -9.97 -4.66 -8.56
CA ALA A 101 -10.24 -6.08 -8.75
C ALA A 101 -9.01 -6.83 -9.28
N HIS A 102 -8.28 -6.22 -10.22
CA HIS A 102 -7.08 -6.81 -10.79
C HIS A 102 -5.92 -6.84 -9.79
N SER A 103 -5.68 -5.74 -9.08
CA SER A 103 -4.64 -5.64 -8.04
C SER A 103 -4.85 -6.68 -6.93
N GLN A 104 -6.07 -6.78 -6.39
CA GLN A 104 -6.41 -7.77 -5.35
C GLN A 104 -6.16 -9.22 -5.79
N ARG A 105 -6.33 -9.52 -7.08
CA ARG A 105 -6.08 -10.85 -7.62
C ARG A 105 -4.60 -11.21 -7.62
N MET A 106 -3.72 -10.26 -7.93
CA MET A 106 -2.28 -10.50 -8.13
C MET A 106 -1.43 -10.35 -6.87
N MET A 107 -1.91 -9.62 -5.87
CA MET A 107 -1.22 -9.45 -4.59
C MET A 107 -1.06 -10.78 -3.82
N ARG A 108 0.17 -11.28 -3.70
CA ARG A 108 0.49 -12.48 -2.92
C ARG A 108 1.80 -12.31 -2.16
N TYR A 109 1.85 -12.88 -0.96
CA TYR A 109 3.10 -13.22 -0.29
C TYR A 109 3.67 -14.48 -0.96
N GLN A 110 4.99 -14.54 -1.10
CA GLN A 110 5.67 -15.67 -1.72
C GLN A 110 6.77 -16.20 -0.80
N CYS A 111 6.92 -17.53 -0.76
CA CYS A 111 8.03 -18.17 -0.08
C CYS A 111 9.26 -18.22 -0.99
N ASP A 112 10.36 -17.59 -0.57
CA ASP A 112 11.61 -17.52 -1.35
C ASP A 112 12.32 -18.87 -1.47
N SER A 113 11.95 -19.84 -0.62
CA SER A 113 12.55 -21.18 -0.64
C SER A 113 11.83 -22.19 -1.52
N CYS A 114 10.50 -22.07 -1.70
CA CYS A 114 9.72 -23.08 -2.43
C CYS A 114 8.66 -22.52 -3.37
N GLY A 115 8.52 -21.19 -3.45
CA GLY A 115 7.56 -20.53 -4.33
C GLY A 115 6.11 -20.55 -3.85
N PHE A 116 5.80 -21.09 -2.66
CA PHE A 116 4.44 -21.08 -2.10
C PHE A 116 3.86 -19.66 -2.06
N LYS A 117 2.67 -19.45 -2.66
CA LYS A 117 1.97 -18.16 -2.73
C LYS A 117 0.76 -18.13 -1.78
N ALA A 118 0.57 -17.05 -1.02
CA ALA A 118 -0.57 -16.88 -0.11
C ALA A 118 -1.10 -15.44 -0.04
N LYS A 119 -2.37 -15.26 0.35
CA LYS A 119 -2.97 -13.93 0.59
C LYS A 119 -2.64 -13.34 1.97
N GLN A 120 -2.37 -14.20 2.95
CA GLN A 120 -2.00 -13.83 4.31
C GLN A 120 -0.55 -14.21 4.59
N PHE A 121 0.10 -13.49 5.50
CA PHE A 121 1.49 -13.73 5.86
C PHE A 121 1.61 -14.95 6.77
N PHE A 122 2.64 -15.76 6.56
CA PHE A 122 2.93 -16.93 7.38
C PHE A 122 4.39 -16.89 7.85
N TRP A 123 4.59 -16.83 9.17
CA TRP A 123 5.93 -16.92 9.77
C TRP A 123 6.63 -18.26 9.47
N ARG A 124 5.86 -19.33 9.38
CA ARG A 124 6.33 -20.66 8.97
C ARG A 124 5.61 -21.04 7.68
N CYS A 125 6.34 -21.27 6.60
CA CYS A 125 5.78 -21.65 5.32
C CYS A 125 4.97 -22.96 5.44
N PRO A 126 3.68 -22.99 5.08
CA PRO A 126 2.86 -24.20 5.15
C PRO A 126 3.32 -25.33 4.21
N ALA A 127 3.98 -24.99 3.11
CA ALA A 127 4.41 -25.97 2.10
C ALA A 127 5.75 -26.64 2.43
N CYS A 128 6.79 -25.86 2.75
CA CYS A 128 8.14 -26.39 3.01
C CYS A 128 8.51 -26.42 4.50
N GLY A 129 7.66 -25.88 5.39
CA GLY A 129 7.87 -25.89 6.84
C GLY A 129 8.96 -24.94 7.35
N ARG A 130 9.63 -24.17 6.47
CA ARG A 130 10.71 -23.24 6.82
C ARG A 130 10.17 -22.00 7.53
N TRP A 131 10.92 -21.51 8.51
CA TRP A 131 10.64 -20.26 9.21
C TRP A 131 11.26 -19.06 8.49
N ASP A 132 10.58 -17.92 8.57
CA ASP A 132 11.05 -16.62 8.04
C ASP A 132 11.48 -16.67 6.57
N SER A 133 10.78 -17.48 5.79
CA SER A 133 11.06 -17.68 4.36
C SER A 133 9.99 -17.09 3.45
N VAL A 134 8.94 -16.52 4.02
CA VAL A 134 7.89 -15.83 3.27
C VAL A 134 8.25 -14.36 3.25
N ASP A 135 8.35 -13.76 2.08
CA ASP A 135 8.62 -12.33 1.94
C ASP A 135 7.50 -11.55 2.66
N PRO A 136 7.82 -10.63 3.59
CA PRO A 136 6.82 -9.78 4.26
C PRO A 136 6.19 -8.74 3.34
N GLU A 137 6.65 -8.59 2.11
CA GLU A 137 6.03 -7.76 1.09
C GLU A 137 5.18 -8.60 0.12
N ARG A 138 3.97 -8.12 -0.17
CA ARG A 138 3.16 -8.70 -1.25
C ARG A 138 3.60 -8.15 -2.58
N GLN A 139 3.99 -9.02 -3.48
CA GLN A 139 4.37 -8.67 -4.84
C GLN A 139 3.18 -8.81 -5.79
N GLU A 140 3.17 -7.98 -6.83
CA GLU A 140 2.28 -8.15 -7.98
C GLU A 140 2.89 -9.25 -8.86
N SER A 141 2.46 -10.49 -8.66
CA SER A 141 2.94 -11.63 -9.46
C SER A 141 1.81 -12.18 -10.32
N GLU A 142 2.08 -12.40 -11.61
CA GLU A 142 1.20 -13.21 -12.45
C GLU A 142 1.09 -14.63 -11.87
N SER A 143 -0.10 -15.22 -11.98
CA SER A 143 -0.41 -16.51 -11.36
C SER A 143 0.45 -17.61 -11.95
#